data_AF-A0A4R4LF09-F1
#
_entry.id   AF-A0A4R4LF09-F1
#
_cell.length_a   1.000
_cell.length_b   1.000
_cell.length_c   1.000
_cell.angle_alpha   90.00
_cell.angle_beta   90.00
_cell.angle_gamma   90.00
#
_symmetry.space_group_name_H-M   'P 1'
#
loop_
_entity.id
_entity.type
_entity.pdbx_description
1 polymer ?
#
loop_
_entity_poly.entity_id
_entity_poly.type
_entity_poly.pdbx_seq_one_letter_code
_entity_poly.pdbx_strand_id
1 'polypeptide(L)'
;MPGTPEPVTYLIVDGENIDATLGNSVLERRPAPAERPRWERLREFARDTWQRPVKGLFFLNASGGGLPMPFVRALLSMEYRPIPLAGSSDQKVVDIGIQRTLEAIARRAGNVMLASHDGDFLPQIGELLRGDHQVAIVGFKEFLNAGFAELPNLQVFDIEEDAGCFTNVLPRVRIIDLESFDPERFL
;
A
#
# COMPACT_ATOMS: atom_id res chain seq x y z
N MET A 1 2.56 33.99 12.17
CA MET A 1 1.86 32.72 12.43
C MET A 1 2.87 31.61 12.22
N PRO A 2 3.25 30.80 13.22
CA PRO A 2 4.01 29.58 12.93
C PRO A 2 3.13 28.75 11.98
N GLY A 3 3.64 28.50 10.78
CA GLY A 3 2.88 27.83 9.73
C GLY A 3 2.38 26.48 10.24
N THR A 4 1.10 26.22 10.05
CA THR A 4 0.54 24.88 10.25
C THR A 4 1.46 23.91 9.50
N PRO A 5 2.04 22.89 10.16
CA PRO A 5 2.97 21.98 9.49
C PRO A 5 2.28 21.43 8.24
N GLU A 6 2.99 21.44 7.11
CA GLU A 6 2.45 20.92 5.86
C GLU A 6 1.95 19.47 6.07
N PRO A 7 0.73 19.14 5.60
CA PRO A 7 0.17 17.82 5.84
C PRO A 7 1.06 16.75 5.19
N VAL A 8 1.41 15.73 5.97
CA VAL A 8 2.23 14.59 5.56
C VAL A 8 1.36 13.52 4.88
N THR A 9 1.91 12.76 3.94
CA THR A 9 1.31 11.52 3.46
C THR A 9 1.80 10.34 4.28
N TYR A 10 0.89 9.66 4.98
CA TYR A 10 1.16 8.37 5.60
C TYR A 10 1.01 7.28 4.54
N LEU A 11 2.13 6.72 4.08
CA LEU A 11 2.14 5.55 3.22
C LEU A 11 2.20 4.30 4.09
N ILE A 12 1.09 3.58 4.17
CA ILE A 12 0.95 2.37 4.98
C ILE A 12 1.06 1.16 4.06
N VAL A 13 2.01 0.28 4.32
CA VAL A 13 2.27 -0.88 3.47
C VAL A 13 2.01 -2.18 4.22
N ASP A 14 1.07 -2.94 3.68
CA ASP A 14 0.84 -4.34 4.02
C ASP A 14 1.65 -5.23 3.05
N GLY A 15 2.94 -5.38 3.35
CA GLY A 15 3.85 -6.07 2.44
C GLY A 15 3.53 -7.55 2.26
N GLU A 16 2.95 -8.20 3.28
CA GLU A 16 2.56 -9.60 3.21
C GLU A 16 1.36 -9.78 2.28
N ASN A 17 0.33 -8.92 2.40
CA ASN A 17 -0.81 -8.94 1.49
C ASN A 17 -0.39 -8.69 0.03
N ILE A 18 0.46 -7.69 -0.24
CA ILE A 18 0.94 -7.42 -1.60
C ILE A 18 1.75 -8.60 -2.17
N ASP A 19 2.69 -9.17 -1.41
CA ASP A 19 3.52 -10.31 -1.86
C ASP A 19 2.67 -11.58 -2.05
N ALA A 20 1.66 -11.79 -1.20
CA ALA A 20 0.73 -12.90 -1.30
C ALA A 20 -0.16 -12.79 -2.55
N THR A 21 -0.74 -11.62 -2.83
CA THR A 21 -1.54 -11.42 -4.06
C THR A 21 -0.69 -11.58 -5.32
N LEU A 22 0.53 -11.02 -5.32
CA LEU A 22 1.48 -11.21 -6.42
C LEU A 22 1.79 -12.70 -6.64
N GLY A 23 2.06 -13.45 -5.57
CA GLY A 23 2.41 -14.86 -5.67
C GLY A 23 1.24 -15.75 -6.06
N ASN A 24 0.09 -15.58 -5.42
CA ASN A 24 -1.03 -16.50 -5.54
C ASN A 24 -1.93 -16.20 -6.74
N SER A 25 -2.09 -14.93 -7.09
CA SER A 25 -3.09 -14.49 -8.08
C SER A 25 -2.49 -13.97 -9.38
N VAL A 26 -1.27 -13.41 -9.34
CA VAL A 26 -0.59 -12.89 -10.54
C VAL A 26 0.38 -13.91 -11.13
N LEU A 27 1.24 -14.51 -10.31
CA LEU A 27 2.29 -15.42 -10.79
C LEU A 27 1.93 -16.90 -10.64
N GLU A 28 0.94 -17.23 -9.79
CA GLU A 28 0.57 -18.60 -9.39
C GLU A 28 1.77 -19.41 -8.83
N ARG A 29 2.76 -18.72 -8.28
CA ARG A 29 3.95 -19.27 -7.62
C ARG A 29 4.60 -18.24 -6.72
N ARG A 30 5.53 -18.69 -5.88
CA ARG A 30 6.36 -17.78 -5.08
C ARG A 30 7.10 -16.77 -5.98
N PRO A 31 6.97 -15.45 -5.75
CA PRO A 31 7.68 -14.43 -6.52
C PRO A 31 9.18 -14.51 -6.28
N ALA A 32 9.97 -14.41 -7.34
CA ALA A 32 11.42 -14.23 -7.23
C ALA A 32 11.75 -12.81 -6.74
N PRO A 33 12.92 -12.56 -6.13
CA PRO A 33 13.29 -11.23 -5.65
C PRO A 33 13.20 -10.12 -6.71
N ALA A 34 13.49 -10.42 -7.97
CA ALA A 34 13.43 -9.47 -9.08
C ALA A 34 12.01 -9.13 -9.54
N GLU A 35 11.03 -9.97 -9.19
CA GLU A 35 9.62 -9.81 -9.54
C GLU A 35 8.84 -9.10 -8.44
N ARG A 36 9.46 -8.88 -7.28
CA ARG A 36 8.83 -8.18 -6.14
C ARG A 36 8.76 -6.67 -6.39
N PRO A 37 7.78 -5.98 -5.77
CA PRO A 37 7.66 -4.53 -5.88
C PRO A 37 8.94 -3.82 -5.43
N ARG A 38 9.33 -2.81 -6.20
CA ARG A 38 10.37 -1.84 -5.86
C ARG A 38 9.74 -0.81 -4.92
N TRP A 39 9.80 -1.06 -3.61
CA TRP A 39 9.16 -0.22 -2.59
C TRP A 39 9.61 1.25 -2.62
N GLU A 40 10.85 1.53 -3.00
CA GLU A 40 11.32 2.89 -3.27
C GLU A 40 10.40 3.64 -4.26
N ARG A 41 10.01 3.01 -5.37
CA ARG A 41 9.13 3.62 -6.38
C ARG A 41 7.74 3.89 -5.82
N LEU A 42 7.22 3.00 -4.96
CA LEU A 42 5.93 3.24 -4.29
C LEU A 42 5.99 4.47 -3.38
N ARG A 43 7.11 4.65 -2.66
CA ARG A 43 7.32 5.84 -1.81
C ARG A 43 7.43 7.11 -2.66
N GLU A 44 8.16 7.07 -3.76
CA GLU A 44 8.28 8.18 -4.71
C GLU A 44 6.91 8.54 -5.30
N PHE A 45 6.17 7.55 -5.77
CA PHE A 45 4.79 7.71 -6.24
C PHE A 45 3.94 8.41 -5.18
N ALA A 46 3.90 7.92 -3.94
CA ALA A 46 3.12 8.53 -2.87
C ALA A 46 3.48 10.00 -2.58
N ARG A 47 4.76 10.36 -2.76
CA ARG A 47 5.26 11.73 -2.61
C ARG A 47 4.75 12.60 -3.75
N ASP A 48 4.84 12.08 -4.97
CA ASP A 48 4.60 12.83 -6.19
C ASP A 48 3.09 12.98 -6.48
N THR A 49 2.25 12.01 -6.09
CA THR A 49 0.78 12.08 -6.26
C THR A 49 0.16 13.30 -5.59
N TRP A 50 0.59 13.62 -4.36
CA TRP A 50 0.02 14.73 -3.58
C TRP A 50 1.01 15.86 -3.29
N GLN A 51 2.25 15.75 -3.79
CA GLN A 51 3.33 16.73 -3.58
C GLN A 51 3.56 17.04 -2.09
N ARG A 52 3.53 15.99 -1.26
CA ARG A 52 3.70 16.08 0.21
C ARG A 52 4.85 15.20 0.70
N PRO A 53 5.49 15.53 1.83
CA PRO A 53 6.42 14.63 2.48
C PRO A 53 5.76 13.29 2.81
N VAL A 54 6.49 12.19 2.63
CA VAL A 54 5.96 10.83 2.88
C VAL A 54 6.57 10.23 4.13
N LYS A 55 5.70 9.73 5.02
CA LYS A 55 6.06 8.85 6.12
C LYS A 55 5.67 7.41 5.78
N GLY A 56 6.64 6.64 5.27
CA GLY A 56 6.46 5.23 4.96
C GLY A 56 6.44 4.37 6.21
N LEU A 57 5.36 3.63 6.44
CA LEU A 57 5.15 2.71 7.54
C LEU A 57 4.96 1.31 6.97
N PHE A 58 5.87 0.40 7.27
CA PHE A 58 5.88 -0.94 6.70
C PHE A 58 5.61 -1.97 7.80
N PHE A 59 4.46 -2.64 7.76
CA PHE A 59 4.04 -3.56 8.81
C PHE A 59 4.58 -4.97 8.54
N LEU A 60 5.08 -5.63 9.59
CA LEU A 60 5.70 -6.96 9.49
C LEU A 60 5.17 -7.85 10.61
N ASN A 61 4.81 -9.08 10.29
CA ASN A 61 4.54 -10.11 11.30
C ASN A 61 5.85 -10.62 11.90
N ALA A 62 5.96 -10.52 13.22
CA ALA A 62 7.10 -10.94 14.04
C ALA A 62 6.69 -11.94 15.13
N SER A 63 5.49 -12.51 15.08
CA SER A 63 4.98 -13.46 16.08
C SER A 63 5.83 -14.73 16.18
N GLY A 64 6.57 -15.09 15.12
CA GLY A 64 7.53 -16.19 15.12
C GLY A 64 8.87 -15.90 15.83
N GLY A 65 9.05 -14.71 16.41
CA GLY A 65 10.26 -14.34 17.17
C GLY A 65 11.49 -14.01 16.32
N GLY A 66 11.39 -14.10 14.99
CA GLY A 66 12.45 -13.77 14.05
C GLY A 66 12.07 -12.61 13.13
N LEU A 67 13.03 -11.75 12.81
CA LEU A 67 12.89 -10.70 11.80
C LEU A 67 13.83 -10.96 10.63
N PRO A 68 13.38 -10.79 9.38
CA PRO A 68 14.25 -10.89 8.20
C PRO A 68 15.16 -9.66 8.14
N MET A 69 16.26 -9.67 8.91
CA MET A 69 17.15 -8.53 9.06
C MET A 69 17.67 -7.92 7.76
N PRO A 70 18.00 -8.69 6.69
CA PRO A 70 18.34 -8.09 5.40
C PRO A 70 17.20 -7.25 4.80
N PHE A 71 15.96 -7.72 4.90
CA PHE A 71 14.79 -6.98 4.42
C PHE A 71 14.51 -5.74 5.27
N VAL A 72 14.60 -5.85 6.60
CA VAL A 72 14.47 -4.70 7.53
C VAL A 72 15.50 -3.61 7.21
N ARG A 73 16.75 -3.99 6.92
CA ARG A 73 17.80 -3.04 6.52
C ARG A 73 17.48 -2.35 5.19
N ALA A 74 16.96 -3.11 4.22
CA ALA A 74 16.55 -2.54 2.93
C ALA A 74 15.41 -1.52 3.11
N LEU A 75 14.41 -1.81 3.96
CA LEU A 75 13.34 -0.86 4.28
C LEU A 75 13.89 0.44 4.86
N LEU A 76 14.80 0.36 5.82
CA LEU A 76 15.43 1.54 6.42
C LEU A 76 16.23 2.36 5.40
N SER A 77 16.95 1.72 4.47
CA SER A 77 17.68 2.44 3.41
C SER A 77 16.77 3.13 2.41
N MET A 78 15.54 2.63 2.23
CA MET A 78 14.49 3.25 1.41
C MET A 78 13.64 4.25 2.21
N GLU A 79 14.10 4.65 3.40
CA GLU A 79 13.41 5.58 4.32
C GLU A 79 12.01 5.11 4.77
N TYR A 80 11.75 3.81 4.74
CA TYR A 80 10.60 3.23 5.42
C TYR A 80 10.90 3.02 6.90
N ARG A 81 9.87 3.21 7.73
CA ARG A 81 9.87 2.76 9.12
C ARG A 81 9.29 1.35 9.19
N PRO A 82 10.10 0.30 9.42
CA PRO A 82 9.59 -1.03 9.70
C PRO A 82 8.87 -1.05 11.05
N ILE A 83 7.71 -1.71 11.10
CA ILE A 83 6.86 -1.87 12.28
C ILE A 83 6.64 -3.38 12.47
N PRO A 84 7.58 -4.09 13.13
CA PRO A 84 7.38 -5.47 13.49
C PRO A 84 6.37 -5.59 14.63
N LEU A 85 5.36 -6.43 14.46
CA LEU A 85 4.30 -6.69 15.44
C LEU A 85 4.27 -8.16 15.80
N ALA A 86 4.08 -8.46 17.08
CA ALA A 86 3.97 -9.82 17.60
C ALA A 86 2.71 -9.93 18.47
N GLY A 87 2.12 -11.12 18.45
CA GLY A 87 0.88 -11.44 19.15
C GLY A 87 0.66 -12.94 19.20
N SER A 88 -0.49 -13.36 19.71
CA SER A 88 -0.90 -14.76 19.77
C SER A 88 -1.12 -15.34 18.37
N SER A 89 -1.11 -16.68 18.24
CA SER A 89 -1.20 -17.38 16.95
C SER A 89 -2.50 -17.14 16.18
N ASP A 90 -3.56 -16.76 16.87
CA ASP A 90 -4.88 -16.43 16.33
C ASP A 90 -5.01 -14.96 15.90
N GLN A 91 -4.02 -14.12 16.19
CA GLN A 91 -4.07 -12.70 15.89
C GLN A 91 -3.46 -12.39 14.53
N LYS A 92 -4.25 -11.76 13.65
CA LYS A 92 -3.75 -11.08 12.46
C LYS A 92 -3.04 -9.77 12.83
N VAL A 93 -1.82 -9.88 13.38
CA VAL A 93 -1.12 -8.75 14.02
C VAL A 93 -0.86 -7.57 13.07
N VAL A 94 -0.63 -7.84 11.78
CA VAL A 94 -0.42 -6.82 10.76
C VAL A 94 -1.71 -6.02 10.54
N ASP A 95 -2.82 -6.70 10.26
CA ASP A 95 -4.13 -6.10 10.05
C ASP A 95 -4.55 -5.23 11.26
N ILE A 96 -4.43 -5.79 12.47
CA ILE A 96 -4.73 -5.07 13.72
C ILE A 96 -3.84 -3.83 13.85
N GLY A 97 -2.55 -3.95 13.50
CA GLY A 97 -1.60 -2.84 13.52
C GLY A 97 -1.96 -1.72 12.57
N ILE A 98 -2.35 -2.08 11.35
CA ILE A 98 -2.78 -1.15 10.30
C ILE A 98 -4.07 -0.46 10.71
N GLN A 99 -5.10 -1.20 11.16
CA GLN A 99 -6.36 -0.65 11.64
C GLN A 99 -6.15 0.39 12.75
N ARG A 100 -5.38 0.04 13.79
CA ARG A 100 -5.04 0.97 14.89
C ARG A 100 -4.28 2.21 14.41
N THR A 101 -3.47 2.06 13.37
CA THR A 101 -2.72 3.18 12.79
C THR A 101 -3.63 4.10 11.99
N LEU A 102 -4.54 3.57 11.18
CA LEU A 102 -5.55 4.33 10.45
C LEU A 102 -6.46 5.11 11.42
N GLU A 103 -6.94 4.46 12.48
CA GLU A 103 -7.75 5.10 13.54
C GLU A 103 -6.99 6.24 14.24
N ALA A 104 -5.68 6.06 14.46
CA ALA A 104 -4.84 7.10 15.05
C ALA A 104 -4.60 8.27 14.10
N ILE A 105 -4.55 8.02 12.78
CA ILE A 105 -4.43 9.04 11.74
C ILE A 105 -5.73 9.83 11.58
N ALA A 106 -6.89 9.19 11.69
CA ALA A 106 -8.20 9.85 11.60
C ALA A 106 -8.41 10.97 12.65
N ARG A 107 -7.56 11.01 13.69
CA ARG A 107 -7.59 12.02 14.76
C ARG A 107 -6.53 13.12 14.61
N ARG A 108 -5.84 13.22 13.47
CA ARG A 108 -4.80 14.22 13.19
C ARG A 108 -4.76 14.59 11.71
N ALA A 109 -4.13 15.69 11.34
CA ALA A 109 -3.95 16.04 9.93
C ALA A 109 -2.99 15.08 9.21
N GLY A 110 -3.27 14.81 7.93
CA GLY A 110 -2.38 14.08 7.03
C GLY A 110 -3.14 13.17 6.06
N ASN A 111 -2.60 12.96 4.87
CA ASN A 111 -3.21 12.09 3.86
C ASN A 111 -2.82 10.63 4.09
N VAL A 112 -3.60 9.69 3.57
CA VAL A 112 -3.37 8.25 3.74
C VAL A 112 -3.32 7.55 2.40
N MET A 113 -2.21 6.87 2.13
CA MET A 113 -2.11 5.93 1.03
C MET A 113 -1.86 4.54 1.60
N LEU A 114 -2.81 3.63 1.44
CA LEU A 114 -2.75 2.26 1.95
C LEU A 114 -2.45 1.30 0.79
N ALA A 115 -1.32 0.60 0.86
CA ALA A 115 -0.98 -0.47 -0.06
C ALA A 115 -1.44 -1.82 0.51
N SER A 116 -2.63 -2.28 0.09
CA SER A 116 -3.24 -3.56 0.44
C SER A 116 -4.43 -3.85 -0.49
N HIS A 117 -4.86 -5.10 -0.54
CA HIS A 117 -6.07 -5.54 -1.23
C HIS A 117 -7.24 -5.87 -0.28
N ASP A 118 -6.96 -5.92 1.03
CA ASP A 118 -7.90 -6.46 2.01
C ASP A 118 -9.06 -5.49 2.33
N GLY A 119 -10.28 -6.04 2.35
CA GLY A 119 -11.50 -5.32 2.72
C GLY A 119 -11.65 -5.09 4.23
N ASP A 120 -10.84 -5.76 5.07
CA ASP A 120 -10.84 -5.60 6.53
C ASP A 120 -10.54 -4.16 7.00
N PHE A 121 -10.06 -3.29 6.09
CA PHE A 121 -9.78 -1.88 6.35
C PHE A 121 -10.89 -0.91 5.92
N LEU A 122 -11.96 -1.39 5.25
CA LEU A 122 -13.06 -0.55 4.76
C LEU A 122 -13.66 0.37 5.82
N PRO A 123 -13.93 -0.07 7.07
CA PRO A 123 -14.48 0.82 8.10
C PRO A 123 -13.57 2.01 8.39
N GLN A 124 -12.26 1.78 8.55
CA GLN A 124 -11.29 2.82 8.86
C GLN A 124 -11.05 3.76 7.68
N ILE A 125 -11.04 3.24 6.46
CA ILE A 125 -10.96 4.06 5.23
C ILE A 125 -12.21 4.95 5.11
N GLY A 126 -13.39 4.41 5.37
CA GLY A 126 -14.64 5.17 5.41
C GLY A 126 -14.63 6.29 6.45
N GLU A 127 -14.10 6.06 7.65
CA GLU A 127 -13.91 7.11 8.66
C GLU A 127 -12.97 8.22 8.17
N LEU A 128 -11.83 7.87 7.57
CA LEU A 128 -10.87 8.84 7.04
C LEU A 128 -11.50 9.70 5.93
N LEU A 129 -12.25 9.10 5.01
CA LEU A 129 -12.92 9.80 3.91
C LEU A 129 -14.02 10.77 4.38
N ARG A 130 -14.60 10.55 5.56
CA ARG A 130 -15.55 11.50 6.17
C ARG A 130 -14.85 12.67 6.86
N GLY A 131 -13.56 12.55 7.15
CA GLY A 131 -12.71 13.62 7.66
C GLY A 131 -12.09 14.46 6.54
N ASP A 132 -11.12 15.30 6.91
CA ASP A 132 -10.36 16.15 5.99
C ASP A 132 -9.07 15.45 5.53
N HIS A 133 -9.23 14.26 4.93
CA HIS A 133 -8.12 13.44 4.46
C HIS A 133 -8.26 13.14 2.96
N GLN A 134 -7.15 13.26 2.22
CA GLN A 134 -7.06 12.53 0.94
C GLN A 134 -6.69 11.09 1.25
N VAL A 135 -7.47 10.15 0.68
CA VAL A 135 -7.29 8.72 0.92
C VAL A 135 -7.14 7.98 -0.40
N ALA A 136 -6.13 7.12 -0.47
CA ALA A 136 -5.85 6.28 -1.61
C ALA A 136 -5.61 4.82 -1.20
N ILE A 137 -6.06 3.88 -2.03
CA ILE A 137 -5.63 2.49 -2.01
C ILE A 137 -4.67 2.24 -3.17
N VAL A 138 -3.60 1.50 -2.93
CA VAL A 138 -2.66 1.05 -3.95
C VAL A 138 -2.59 -0.48 -3.95
N GLY A 139 -2.79 -1.08 -5.11
CA GLY A 139 -2.75 -2.53 -5.26
C GLY A 139 -2.94 -2.93 -6.72
N PHE A 140 -3.08 -4.21 -6.98
CA PHE A 140 -3.58 -4.73 -8.24
C PHE A 140 -5.09 -4.52 -8.29
N LYS A 141 -5.57 -3.64 -9.16
CA LYS A 141 -6.98 -3.18 -9.16
C LYS A 141 -7.98 -4.33 -9.27
N GLU A 142 -7.61 -5.40 -9.96
CA GLU A 142 -8.46 -6.57 -10.22
C GLU A 142 -8.70 -7.43 -8.98
N PHE A 143 -7.82 -7.32 -7.98
CA PHE A 143 -7.86 -8.11 -6.75
C PHE A 143 -8.27 -7.30 -5.53
N LEU A 144 -8.57 -6.00 -5.69
CA LEU A 144 -9.10 -5.18 -4.62
C LEU A 144 -10.48 -5.67 -4.20
N ASN A 145 -10.77 -5.58 -2.90
CA ASN A 145 -12.11 -5.81 -2.40
C ASN A 145 -13.13 -4.88 -3.06
N ALA A 146 -14.24 -5.43 -3.55
CA ALA A 146 -15.28 -4.68 -4.26
C ALA A 146 -15.88 -3.52 -3.44
N GLY A 147 -15.89 -3.62 -2.11
CA GLY A 147 -16.38 -2.56 -1.23
C GLY A 147 -15.59 -1.26 -1.33
N PHE A 148 -14.34 -1.28 -1.82
CA PHE A 148 -13.58 -0.05 -2.05
C PHE A 148 -14.18 0.79 -3.19
N ALA A 149 -14.77 0.16 -4.20
CA ALA A 149 -15.42 0.86 -5.30
C ALA A 149 -16.71 1.60 -4.88
N GLU A 150 -17.29 1.22 -3.74
CA GLU A 150 -18.49 1.86 -3.18
C GLU A 150 -18.16 3.13 -2.37
N LEU A 151 -16.88 3.39 -2.07
CA LEU A 151 -16.46 4.53 -1.27
C LEU A 151 -16.23 5.77 -2.15
N PRO A 152 -17.07 6.82 -2.05
CA PRO A 152 -16.90 8.02 -2.85
C PRO A 152 -15.61 8.74 -2.45
N ASN A 153 -14.93 9.34 -3.43
CA ASN A 153 -13.67 10.10 -3.27
C ASN A 153 -12.44 9.27 -2.88
N LEU A 154 -12.56 7.94 -2.75
CA LEU A 154 -11.40 7.08 -2.63
C LEU A 154 -10.62 7.06 -3.95
N GLN A 155 -9.34 7.41 -3.91
CA GLN A 155 -8.45 7.23 -5.06
C GLN A 155 -7.95 5.79 -5.08
N VAL A 156 -7.96 5.16 -6.26
CA VAL A 156 -7.47 3.79 -6.43
C VAL A 156 -6.38 3.78 -7.48
N PHE A 157 -5.18 3.39 -7.07
CA PHE A 157 -4.00 3.34 -7.93
C PHE A 157 -3.51 1.91 -8.13
N ASP A 158 -3.10 1.62 -9.35
CA ASP A 158 -2.52 0.35 -9.72
C ASP A 158 -1.02 0.35 -9.36
N ILE A 159 -0.59 -0.65 -8.61
CA ILE A 159 0.79 -0.72 -8.12
C ILE A 159 1.82 -0.92 -9.25
N GLU A 160 1.42 -1.49 -10.38
CA GLU A 160 2.27 -1.70 -11.54
C GLU A 160 2.19 -0.53 -12.52
N GLU A 161 0.99 -0.13 -12.93
CA GLU A 161 0.78 0.86 -13.98
C GLU A 161 0.94 2.30 -13.47
N ASP A 162 0.28 2.64 -12.36
CA ASP A 162 0.29 4.00 -11.82
C ASP A 162 1.57 4.24 -11.00
N ALA A 163 1.92 3.30 -10.11
CA ALA A 163 3.08 3.45 -9.22
C ALA A 163 4.40 2.92 -9.82
N GLY A 164 4.36 2.23 -10.96
CA GLY A 164 5.57 1.78 -11.67
C GLY A 164 6.45 0.83 -10.85
N CYS A 165 5.89 0.09 -9.89
CA CYS A 165 6.69 -0.63 -8.89
C CYS A 165 7.44 -1.85 -9.44
N PHE A 166 7.22 -2.26 -10.69
CA PHE A 166 7.82 -3.47 -11.26
C PHE A 166 8.82 -3.13 -12.36
N THR A 167 9.83 -4.00 -12.51
CA THR A 167 10.86 -3.83 -13.55
C THR A 167 10.39 -4.43 -14.88
N ASN A 168 9.61 -5.50 -14.81
CA ASN A 168 9.05 -6.20 -15.96
C ASN A 168 7.53 -6.12 -15.88
N VAL A 169 6.88 -6.19 -17.03
CA VAL A 169 5.42 -6.33 -17.12
C VAL A 169 5.01 -7.69 -16.54
N LEU A 170 4.04 -7.67 -15.64
CA LEU A 170 3.52 -8.85 -14.98
C LEU A 170 2.53 -9.59 -15.89
N PRO A 171 2.50 -10.94 -15.84
CA PRO A 171 1.63 -11.76 -16.69
C PRO A 171 0.19 -11.78 -16.15
N ARG A 172 -0.47 -10.63 -16.03
CA ARG A 172 -1.85 -10.51 -15.55
C ARG A 172 -2.76 -9.85 -16.59
N VAL A 173 -4.03 -10.24 -16.55
CA VAL A 173 -5.10 -9.56 -17.28
C VAL A 173 -5.66 -8.46 -16.40
N ARG A 174 -5.75 -7.24 -16.93
CA ARG A 174 -6.27 -6.07 -16.23
C ARG A 174 -7.32 -5.34 -17.06
N ILE A 175 -8.18 -4.61 -16.37
CA ILE A 175 -9.11 -3.68 -17.02
C ILE A 175 -8.32 -2.40 -17.32
N ILE A 176 -8.21 -2.05 -18.59
CA ILE A 176 -7.53 -0.83 -19.04
C ILE A 176 -8.63 0.18 -19.38
N ASP A 177 -8.49 1.40 -18.86
CA ASP A 177 -9.37 2.49 -19.26
C ASP A 177 -9.16 2.78 -20.74
N LEU A 178 -10.25 2.94 -21.50
CA LEU A 178 -10.15 3.22 -22.92
C LEU A 178 -9.38 4.53 -23.18
N GLU A 179 -9.46 5.50 -22.26
CA GLU A 179 -8.72 6.76 -22.36
C GLU A 179 -7.20 6.59 -22.17
N SER A 180 -6.77 5.57 -21.42
CA SER A 180 -5.34 5.23 -21.22
C SER A 180 -4.83 4.12 -22.16
N PHE A 181 -5.72 3.56 -22.99
CA PHE A 181 -5.37 2.46 -23.89
C PHE A 181 -4.44 2.93 -25.02
N ASP A 182 -3.24 2.36 -25.03
CA ASP A 182 -2.25 2.53 -26.08
C ASP A 182 -2.00 1.18 -26.78
N PRO A 183 -2.47 0.98 -28.01
CA PRO A 183 -2.32 -0.30 -28.72
C PRO A 183 -0.85 -0.66 -28.99
N GLU A 184 0.07 0.31 -29.08
CA GLU A 184 1.49 0.04 -29.32
C GLU A 184 2.13 -0.75 -28.16
N ARG A 185 1.55 -0.70 -26.97
CA ARG A 185 2.00 -1.50 -25.81
C ARG A 185 1.64 -2.99 -25.91
N PHE A 186 0.82 -3.38 -26.88
CA PHE A 186 0.30 -4.75 -27.05
C PHE A 186 0.71 -5.41 -28.37
N LEU A 187 1.43 -4.70 -29.23
CA LEU A 187 1.97 -5.18 -30.51
C LEU A 187 3.45 -5.52 -30.38
#